data_AF-A0A498DQJ4-F1
#
_entry.id   AF-A0A498DQJ4-F1
#
_cell.length_a   1.000
_cell.length_b   1.000
_cell.length_c   1.000
_cell.angle_alpha   90.00
_cell.angle_beta   90.00
_cell.angle_gamma   90.00
#
_symmetry.space_group_name_H-M   'P 1'
#
loop_
_entity.id
_entity.type
_entity.pdbx_description
1 polymer ?
#
loop_
_entity_poly.entity_id
_entity_poly.type
_entity_poly.pdbx_seq_one_letter_code
_entity_poly.pdbx_strand_id
1 'polypeptide(L)'
;MTQREPPGHLAPHIPADAYRRAETTGQPLVIVHTTAPERPDTARFLVPLAVGTAATIGLLGTVAAILALFQFAAQTAAALAATTGPIGVGIGLKLARPKHR
;
A
#
# COMPACT_ATOMS: atom_id res chain seq x y z
N MET A 1 -12.96 -28.17 -45.66
CA MET A 1 -11.91 -27.29 -45.14
C MET A 1 -12.38 -26.78 -43.78
N THR A 2 -11.75 -27.28 -42.71
CA THR A 2 -12.22 -27.11 -41.32
C THR A 2 -11.53 -25.90 -40.72
N GLN A 3 -12.12 -24.72 -40.88
CA GLN A 3 -11.61 -23.52 -40.21
C GLN A 3 -12.02 -23.58 -38.73
N ARG A 4 -11.05 -23.86 -37.85
CA ARG A 4 -11.21 -23.73 -36.40
C ARG A 4 -10.99 -22.27 -36.05
N GLU A 5 -12.08 -21.54 -35.90
CA GLU A 5 -12.04 -20.17 -35.40
C GLU A 5 -11.52 -20.15 -33.95
N PRO A 6 -10.67 -19.17 -33.56
CA PRO A 6 -10.18 -19.05 -32.20
C PRO A 6 -11.34 -18.94 -31.21
N PRO A 7 -11.32 -19.68 -30.09
CA PRO A 7 -12.40 -19.60 -29.11
C PRO A 7 -12.44 -18.19 -28.50
N GLY A 8 -13.58 -17.51 -28.66
CA GLY A 8 -13.90 -16.29 -27.90
C GLY A 8 -13.91 -14.96 -28.66
N HIS A 9 -13.72 -14.92 -29.98
CA HIS A 9 -13.76 -13.65 -30.73
C HIS A 9 -15.03 -13.42 -31.56
N LEU A 10 -15.78 -14.47 -31.88
CA LEU A 10 -17.08 -14.39 -32.54
C LEU A 10 -18.16 -14.86 -31.57
N ALA A 11 -19.36 -14.30 -31.68
CA ALA A 11 -20.54 -14.82 -30.99
C ALA A 11 -20.62 -16.35 -31.23
N PRO A 12 -20.96 -17.18 -30.23
CA PRO A 12 -21.05 -18.62 -30.39
C PRO A 12 -21.96 -19.00 -31.55
N HIS A 13 -21.37 -19.30 -32.71
CA HIS A 13 -22.13 -19.67 -33.89
C HIS A 13 -22.44 -21.15 -33.75
N ILE A 14 -23.72 -21.46 -33.52
CA ILE A 14 -24.17 -22.84 -33.50
C ILE A 14 -24.39 -23.26 -34.96
N PRO A 15 -23.70 -24.31 -35.45
CA PRO A 15 -23.81 -24.72 -36.84
C PRO A 15 -25.23 -25.17 -37.18
N ALA A 16 -25.74 -24.77 -38.36
CA ALA A 16 -27.12 -25.07 -38.79
C ALA A 16 -27.42 -26.58 -38.85
N ASP A 17 -26.41 -27.40 -39.11
CA ASP A 17 -26.53 -28.86 -39.14
C ASP A 17 -26.85 -29.45 -37.76
N ALA A 18 -26.44 -28.79 -36.67
CA ALA A 18 -26.79 -29.21 -35.31
C ALA A 18 -28.29 -29.06 -35.04
N TYR A 19 -28.90 -27.98 -35.54
CA TYR A 19 -30.35 -27.78 -35.47
C TYR A 19 -31.10 -28.80 -36.32
N ARG A 20 -30.70 -29.00 -37.59
CA ARG A 20 -31.34 -29.99 -38.47
C ARG A 20 -31.23 -31.42 -37.94
N ARG A 21 -30.09 -31.77 -37.33
CA ARG A 21 -29.92 -33.09 -36.69
C ARG A 21 -30.82 -33.23 -35.46
N ALA A 22 -30.92 -32.21 -34.61
CA ALA A 22 -31.81 -32.24 -33.45
C ALA A 22 -33.29 -32.39 -33.88
N GLU A 23 -33.72 -31.68 -34.92
CA GLU A 23 -35.07 -31.79 -35.50
C GLU A 23 -35.37 -33.18 -36.07
N THR A 24 -34.43 -33.76 -36.82
CA THR A 24 -34.62 -35.08 -37.46
C THR A 24 -34.55 -36.25 -36.48
N THR A 25 -33.77 -36.11 -35.41
CA THR A 25 -33.52 -37.20 -34.44
C THR A 25 -34.37 -37.08 -33.18
N GLY A 26 -35.10 -35.96 -33.01
CA GLY A 26 -35.86 -35.66 -31.79
C GLY A 26 -34.97 -35.48 -30.55
N GLN A 27 -33.67 -35.25 -30.72
CA GLN A 27 -32.73 -35.11 -29.61
C GLN A 27 -32.77 -33.69 -29.03
N PRO A 28 -32.72 -33.53 -27.70
CA PRO A 28 -32.75 -32.21 -27.07
C PRO A 28 -31.46 -31.42 -27.32
N LEU A 29 -31.60 -30.13 -27.66
CA LEU A 29 -30.49 -29.19 -27.83
C LEU A 29 -30.32 -28.33 -26.57
N VAL A 30 -29.13 -28.36 -25.97
CA VAL A 30 -28.78 -27.53 -24.80
C VAL A 30 -27.72 -26.51 -25.20
N ILE A 31 -28.07 -25.22 -25.08
CA ILE A 31 -27.18 -24.10 -25.40
C ILE A 31 -26.64 -23.53 -24.09
N VAL A 32 -25.35 -23.75 -23.81
CA VAL A 32 -24.68 -23.22 -22.63
C VAL A 32 -23.98 -21.91 -22.98
N HIS A 33 -24.44 -20.81 -22.40
CA HIS A 33 -23.73 -19.55 -22.44
C HIS A 33 -22.80 -19.48 -21.23
N THR A 34 -21.50 -19.40 -21.48
CA THR A 34 -20.53 -19.07 -20.43
C THR A 34 -20.44 -17.55 -20.33
N THR A 35 -20.55 -17.01 -19.13
CA THR A 35 -20.23 -15.60 -18.90
C THR A 35 -18.71 -15.44 -19.00
N ALA A 36 -18.27 -14.33 -19.60
CA ALA A 36 -16.85 -14.00 -19.57
C ALA A 36 -16.38 -13.94 -18.10
N PRO A 37 -15.18 -14.47 -17.79
CA PRO A 37 -14.63 -14.36 -16.44
C PRO A 37 -14.61 -12.88 -16.03
N GLU A 38 -15.08 -12.62 -14.80
CA GLU A 38 -15.12 -11.28 -14.25
C GLU A 38 -13.72 -10.67 -14.31
N ARG A 39 -13.59 -9.51 -14.98
CA ARG A 39 -12.31 -8.84 -15.11
C ARG A 39 -11.85 -8.42 -13.71
N PRO A 40 -10.60 -8.72 -13.30
CA PRO A 40 -10.13 -8.37 -11.96
C PRO A 40 -10.33 -6.87 -11.69
N ASP A 41 -11.09 -6.55 -10.65
CA ASP A 41 -11.30 -5.16 -10.25
C ASP A 41 -9.97 -4.59 -9.73
N THR A 42 -9.30 -3.82 -10.58
CA THR A 42 -8.01 -3.21 -10.28
C THR A 42 -8.13 -2.20 -9.14
N ALA A 43 -9.32 -1.64 -8.91
CA ALA A 43 -9.57 -0.71 -7.81
C ALA A 43 -9.35 -1.37 -6.43
N ARG A 44 -9.52 -2.69 -6.33
CA ARG A 44 -9.33 -3.45 -5.08
C ARG A 44 -7.90 -3.39 -4.55
N PHE A 45 -6.91 -3.16 -5.43
CA PHE A 45 -5.51 -3.03 -5.04
C PHE A 45 -5.09 -1.59 -4.70
N LEU A 46 -5.90 -0.59 -5.07
CA LEU A 46 -5.60 0.82 -4.77
C LEU A 46 -5.70 1.12 -3.28
N VAL A 47 -6.68 0.52 -2.60
CA VAL A 47 -6.89 0.72 -1.15
C VAL A 47 -5.68 0.28 -0.31
N PRO A 48 -5.18 -0.97 -0.40
CA PRO A 48 -4.02 -1.39 0.40
C PRO A 48 -2.75 -0.62 0.00
N LEU A 49 -2.60 -0.25 -1.26
CA LEU A 49 -1.48 0.57 -1.72
C LEU A 49 -1.52 1.97 -1.11
N ALA A 50 -2.68 2.62 -1.11
CA ALA A 50 -2.87 3.94 -0.51
C ALA A 50 -2.60 3.91 1.00
N VAL A 51 -3.09 2.89 1.71
CA VAL A 51 -2.84 2.73 3.15
C VAL A 51 -1.35 2.48 3.43
N GLY A 52 -0.71 1.59 2.68
CA GLY A 52 0.71 1.29 2.85
C GLY A 52 1.62 2.50 2.57
N THR A 53 1.33 3.26 1.51
CA THR A 53 2.09 4.47 1.17
C THR A 53 1.86 5.60 2.18
N ALA A 54 0.63 5.82 2.64
CA ALA A 54 0.35 6.81 3.68
C ALA A 54 1.06 6.48 5.01
N ALA A 55 1.03 5.20 5.42
CA ALA A 55 1.68 4.76 6.65
C ALA A 55 3.21 4.91 6.60
N THR A 56 3.83 4.54 5.48
CA THR A 56 5.29 4.66 5.29
C THR A 56 5.74 6.12 5.27
N ILE A 57 5.02 6.99 4.55
CA ILE A 57 5.30 8.43 4.54
C ILE A 57 5.12 9.04 5.94
N GLY A 58 4.06 8.66 6.66
CA GLY A 58 3.83 9.11 8.04
C GLY A 58 4.94 8.69 8.99
N LEU A 59 5.43 7.45 8.88
CA LEU A 59 6.54 6.96 9.70
C LEU A 59 7.85 7.68 9.38
N LEU A 60 8.17 7.87 8.10
CA LEU A 60 9.36 8.62 7.70
C LEU A 60 9.28 10.07 8.17
N GLY A 61 8.11 10.70 8.07
CA GLY A 61 7.88 12.06 8.56
C GLY A 61 8.06 12.18 10.08
N THR A 62 7.55 11.23 10.86
CA THR A 62 7.71 11.24 12.32
C THR A 62 9.17 11.02 12.74
N VAL A 63 9.87 10.07 12.12
CA VAL A 63 11.31 9.85 12.37
C VAL A 63 12.12 11.10 12.00
N ALA A 64 11.86 11.70 10.83
CA ALA A 64 12.52 12.91 10.39
C ALA A 64 12.26 14.08 11.35
N ALA A 65 11.01 14.24 11.84
CA ALA A 65 10.67 15.25 12.82
C ALA A 65 11.43 15.05 14.15
N ILE A 66 11.47 13.82 14.66
CA ILE A 66 12.21 13.50 15.90
C ILE A 66 13.69 13.86 15.73
N LEU A 67 14.31 13.45 14.63
CA LEU A 67 15.70 13.77 14.33
C LEU A 67 15.93 15.27 14.19
N ALA A 68 15.02 15.99 13.55
CA ALA A 68 15.10 17.44 13.41
C ALA A 68 15.02 18.16 14.76
N LEU A 69 14.09 17.76 15.64
CA LEU A 69 14.00 18.30 17.01
C LEU A 69 15.29 18.01 17.79
N PHE A 70 15.81 16.79 17.68
CA PHE A 70 17.02 16.39 18.39
C PHE A 70 18.25 17.17 17.92
N GLN A 71 18.40 17.32 16.60
CA GLN A 71 19.47 18.11 16.00
C GLN A 71 19.40 19.58 16.43
N PHE A 72 18.19 20.16 16.42
CA PHE A 72 17.97 21.52 16.87
C PHE A 72 18.32 21.71 18.34
N ALA A 73 17.92 20.78 19.20
CA ALA A 73 18.26 20.79 20.62
C ALA A 73 19.78 20.67 20.83
N ALA A 74 20.45 19.77 20.11
CA ALA A 74 21.89 19.59 20.19
C ALA A 74 22.65 20.83 19.72
N GLN A 75 22.24 21.46 18.61
CA GLN A 75 22.82 22.71 18.14
C GLN A 75 22.63 23.85 19.13
N THR A 76 21.45 23.93 19.76
CA THR A 76 21.17 24.96 20.77
C THR A 76 22.03 24.75 22.02
N ALA A 77 22.16 23.51 22.49
CA ALA A 77 23.02 23.17 23.62
C ALA A 77 24.50 23.44 23.32
N ALA A 78 24.96 23.09 22.11
CA ALA A 78 26.32 23.38 21.66
C ALA A 78 26.58 24.89 21.55
N ALA A 79 25.62 25.67 21.05
CA ALA A 79 25.71 27.12 20.99
C ALA A 79 25.78 27.73 22.40
N LEU A 80 24.95 27.26 23.33
CA LEU A 80 24.99 27.70 24.74
C LEU A 80 26.31 27.33 25.43
N ALA A 81 26.82 26.12 25.17
CA ALA A 81 28.12 25.69 25.69
C ALA A 81 29.27 26.54 25.12
N ALA A 82 29.21 26.89 23.83
CA ALA A 82 30.19 27.75 23.19
C ALA A 82 30.17 29.18 23.74
N THR A 83 29.00 29.71 24.10
CA THR A 83 28.89 31.07 24.69
C THR A 83 29.16 31.13 26.19
N THR A 84 28.98 30.01 26.91
CA THR A 84 29.08 29.97 28.38
C THR A 84 30.37 29.32 28.90
N GLY A 85 31.15 28.66 28.02
CA GLY A 85 32.32 27.87 28.41
C GLY A 85 31.93 26.60 29.20
N PRO A 86 32.90 25.70 29.47
CA PRO A 86 32.61 24.46 30.19
C PRO A 86 32.30 24.80 31.65
N ILE A 87 31.03 24.59 32.04
CA ILE A 87 30.44 24.71 33.38
C ILE A 87 29.86 26.11 33.67
N GLY A 88 28.52 26.20 33.79
CA GLY A 88 27.90 27.51 34.06
C GLY A 88 26.49 27.59 34.66
N VAL A 89 25.52 26.71 34.39
CA VAL A 89 24.17 26.87 34.99
C VAL A 89 23.47 25.53 35.17
N GLY A 90 23.42 24.99 36.39
CA GLY A 90 22.36 24.04 36.77
C GLY A 90 22.77 22.75 37.48
N ILE A 91 24.01 22.26 37.36
CA ILE A 91 24.54 21.21 38.26
C ILE A 91 25.17 21.83 39.51
N GLY A 92 24.62 22.97 39.94
CA GLY A 92 24.73 23.49 41.30
C GLY A 92 23.92 22.62 42.25
N LEU A 93 24.22 21.32 42.31
CA LEU A 93 23.88 20.50 43.46
C LEU A 93 24.76 21.01 44.62
N LYS A 94 24.39 22.15 45.21
CA LYS A 94 24.93 22.61 46.49
C LYS A 94 24.36 21.71 47.59
N LEU A 95 24.78 20.44 47.60
CA LEU A 95 24.48 19.46 48.65
C LEU A 95 25.59 19.35 49.69
N ALA A 96 26.58 20.25 49.68
CA ALA A 96 27.52 20.41 50.79
C ALA A 96 27.16 21.69 51.55
N ARG A 97 26.16 21.60 52.43
CA ARG A 97 25.96 22.60 53.49
C ARG A 97 27.08 22.37 54.52
N PRO A 98 28.05 23.28 54.70
CA PRO A 98 28.96 23.14 55.83
C PRO A 98 28.17 23.42 57.11
N LYS A 99 28.06 22.40 57.97
CA LYS A 99 27.64 22.56 59.36
C LYS A 99 28.87 22.95 60.17
N HIS A 100 28.89 24.18 60.71
CA HIS A 100 29.56 24.64 61.94
C HIS A 100 29.48 26.18 61.96
N ARG A 101 29.25 26.88 63.08
CA ARG A 101 29.30 26.58 64.51
C ARG A 101 28.37 27.54 65.24
#